data_AF-A0A7Z9WEH9-F1
#
_entry.id   AF-A0A7Z9WEH9-F1
#
_cell.length_a   1.000
_cell.length_b   1.000
_cell.length_c   1.000
_cell.angle_alpha   90.00
_cell.angle_beta   90.00
_cell.angle_gamma   90.00
#
_symmetry.space_group_name_H-M   'P 1'
#
loop_
_entity.id
_entity.type
_entity.pdbx_description
1 polymer ?
#
loop_
_entity_poly.entity_id
_entity_poly.type
_entity_poly.pdbx_seq_one_letter_code
_entity_poly.pdbx_strand_id
1 'polypeptide(L)' 'MTKRTKIKVLLTKKDVGQRYVVMGWVKTRRDSKAGFSFLEINDGSCLQNLQVVADSSLPNYESEVLRIGTGCAVKVE' A
#
# COMPACT_ATOMS: atom_id res chain seq x y z
N MET A 1 -11.61 -8.61 -14.07
CA MET A 1 -11.36 -8.45 -12.63
C MET A 1 -9.88 -8.67 -12.36
N THR A 2 -9.16 -7.66 -11.87
CA THR A 2 -7.73 -7.80 -11.52
C THR A 2 -7.61 -8.66 -10.25
N LYS A 3 -6.78 -9.71 -10.28
CA LYS A 3 -6.66 -10.69 -9.19
C LYS A 3 -5.83 -10.12 -8.03
N ARG A 4 -6.42 -10.08 -6.83
CA ARG A 4 -5.70 -9.71 -5.60
C ARG A 4 -4.56 -10.68 -5.32
N THR A 5 -3.41 -10.14 -4.93
CA THR A 5 -2.29 -10.87 -4.34
C THR A 5 -2.29 -10.67 -2.82
N LYS A 6 -2.16 -11.77 -2.06
CA LYS A 6 -2.03 -11.71 -0.60
C LYS A 6 -0.65 -11.20 -0.22
N ILE A 7 -0.55 -10.39 0.84
CA ILE A 7 0.74 -9.84 1.30
C ILE A 7 1.73 -10.96 1.64
N LYS A 8 1.28 -12.03 2.32
CA LYS A 8 2.12 -13.20 2.60
C LYS A 8 2.80 -13.75 1.34
N VAL A 9 2.07 -13.83 0.23
CA VAL A 9 2.61 -14.35 -1.03
C VAL A 9 3.57 -13.35 -1.65
N LEU A 10 3.19 -12.07 -1.65
CA LEU A 10 4.01 -11.01 -2.23
C LEU A 10 5.38 -10.89 -1.54
N LEU A 11 5.40 -10.93 -0.20
CA LEU A 11 6.63 -10.85 0.59
C LEU A 11 7.57 -12.04 0.40
N THR A 12 7.08 -13.18 -0.10
CA THR A 12 7.91 -14.35 -0.43
C THR A 12 8.41 -14.38 -1.88
N LYS A 13 7.87 -13.53 -2.75
CA LYS A 13 8.27 -13.44 -4.15
C LYS A 13 9.54 -12.58 -4.29
N LYS A 14 10.33 -12.88 -5.32
CA LYS A 14 11.51 -12.08 -5.72
C LYS A 14 11.31 -11.39 -7.08
N ASP A 15 10.05 -11.27 -7.51
CA ASP A 15 9.68 -10.78 -8.83
C ASP A 15 9.59 -9.24 -8.82
N VAL A 16 10.71 -8.57 -9.07
CA VAL A 16 10.78 -7.09 -9.17
C VAL A 16 10.24 -6.61 -10.53
N GLY A 17 9.63 -5.42 -10.55
CA GLY A 17 9.13 -4.79 -11.78
C GLY A 17 7.75 -5.29 -12.25
N GLN A 18 7.12 -6.18 -11.48
CA GLN A 18 5.77 -6.68 -11.78
C GLN A 18 4.70 -5.84 -11.10
N ARG A 19 3.52 -5.74 -11.74
CA ARG A 19 2.33 -5.08 -11.17
C ARG A 19 1.51 -6.06 -10.34
N TYR A 20 1.07 -5.61 -9.17
CA TYR A 20 0.29 -6.41 -8.24
C TYR A 20 -0.83 -5.59 -7.64
N VAL A 21 -2.02 -6.18 -7.53
CA VAL A 21 -3.11 -5.59 -6.74
C VAL A 21 -3.09 -6.15 -5.34
N VAL A 22 -3.00 -5.29 -4.33
CA VAL A 22 -3.09 -5.65 -2.90
C VAL A 22 -4.27 -4.94 -2.27
N MET A 23 -4.94 -5.61 -1.33
CA MET A 23 -6.05 -5.04 -0.56
C MET A 23 -5.84 -5.37 0.90
N GLY A 24 -6.04 -4.40 1.78
CA GLY A 24 -5.84 -4.56 3.22
C GLY A 24 -6.17 -3.30 4.00
N TRP A 25 -5.69 -3.23 5.23
CA TRP A 25 -5.90 -2.11 6.13
C TRP A 25 -4.60 -1.40 6.44
N VAL A 26 -4.64 -0.08 6.45
CA VAL A 26 -3.49 0.75 6.78
C VAL A 26 -3.21 0.68 8.28
N LYS A 27 -1.98 0.33 8.62
CA LYS A 27 -1.47 0.28 10.00
C LYS A 27 -0.87 1.61 10.41
N THR A 28 -0.10 2.22 9.53
CA THR A 28 0.47 3.56 9.70
C THR A 28 0.56 4.27 8.35
N ARG A 29 0.50 5.61 8.37
CA ARG A 29 0.90 6.49 7.28
C ARG A 29 1.97 7.45 7.79
N ARG A 30 3.02 7.68 7.01
CA ARG A 30 4.03 8.70 7.29
C ARG A 30 4.31 9.51 6.03
N ASP A 31 4.16 10.82 6.12
CA ASP A 31 4.38 11.74 5.01
C ASP A 31 5.85 12.20 5.00
N SER A 32 6.48 12.15 3.83
CA SER A 32 7.87 12.57 3.61
C SER A 32 7.92 14.00 3.09
N LYS A 33 8.92 14.78 3.55
CA LYS A 33 9.22 16.10 2.97
C LYS A 33 9.69 16.02 1.51
N ALA A 34 10.05 14.83 1.04
CA ALA A 34 10.49 14.59 -0.34
C ALA A 34 9.32 14.31 -1.31
N GLY A 35 8.06 14.55 -0.91
CA GLY A 35 6.92 14.49 -1.83
C GLY A 35 6.31 13.10 -2.01
N PHE A 36 6.28 12.27 -0.98
CA PHE A 36 5.60 10.97 -1.01
C PHE A 36 5.16 10.54 0.39
N SER A 37 4.21 9.62 0.46
CA SER A 37 3.75 9.01 1.71
C SER A 37 4.13 7.53 1.76
N PHE A 38 4.58 7.08 2.93
CA PHE A 38 4.70 5.67 3.25
C PHE A 38 3.40 5.18 3.87
N LEU A 39 2.85 4.09 3.34
CA LEU A 39 1.74 3.36 3.94
C LEU A 39 2.23 1.98 4.37
N GLU A 40 2.02 1.61 5.63
CA GLU A 40 2.12 0.20 6.03
C GLU A 40 0.75 -0.44 5.93
N ILE A 41 0.63 -1.51 5.15
CA ILE A 41 -0.63 -2.22 4.91
C ILE A 41 -0.51 -3.65 5.45
N ASN A 42 -1.54 -4.10 6.16
CA ASN A 42 -1.68 -5.50 6.56
C ASN A 42 -3.01 -6.06 6.03
N ASP A 43 -3.01 -7.30 5.56
CA ASP A 43 -4.19 -7.94 4.98
C ASP A 43 -4.63 -9.21 5.74
N GLY A 44 -4.06 -9.44 6.93
CA GLY A 44 -4.30 -10.59 7.79
C GLY A 44 -3.67 -11.90 7.32
N SER A 45 -3.00 -11.93 6.15
CA SER A 45 -2.43 -13.17 5.64
C SER A 45 -1.11 -13.58 6.31
N CYS A 46 -0.41 -12.65 6.95
CA CYS A 46 0.79 -12.86 7.77
C CYS A 46 0.95 -11.75 8.82
N LEU A 47 1.88 -11.96 9.75
CA LEU A 47 2.22 -10.97 10.79
C LEU A 47 2.97 -9.73 10.24
N GLN A 48 3.64 -9.87 9.09
CA GLN A 48 4.39 -8.78 8.46
C GLN A 48 3.47 -7.81 7.71
N ASN A 49 3.89 -6.54 7.65
CA ASN A 49 3.23 -5.50 6.87
C ASN A 49 3.91 -5.32 5.50
N LEU A 50 3.14 -4.91 4.50
CA LEU A 50 3.66 -4.41 3.23
C LEU A 50 3.86 -2.90 3.33
N GLN A 51 5.07 -2.41 3.03
CA GLN A 51 5.31 -0.98 2.84
C GLN A 51 4.98 -0.59 1.39
N VAL A 52 4.13 0.42 1.23
CA VAL A 52 3.79 1.04 -0.05
C VAL A 52 4.28 2.47 -0.03
N VAL A 53 4.90 2.90 -1.13
CA VAL A 53 5.29 4.29 -1.37
C VAL A 53 4.28 4.89 -2.34
N ALA A 54 3.55 5.90 -1.89
CA ALA A 54 2.62 6.66 -2.71
C ALA A 54 3.28 8.01 -3.07
N ASP A 55 3.62 8.19 -4.34
CA ASP A 55 4.26 9.39 -4.85
C ASP A 55 3.25 10.55 -5.01
N SER A 56 3.70 11.80 -4.81
CA SER A 56 2.83 12.97 -4.96
C SER A 56 2.33 13.21 -6.39
N SER A 57 2.96 12.60 -7.39
CA SER A 57 2.48 12.61 -8.78
C SER A 57 1.20 11.81 -9.01
N LEU A 58 0.76 11.02 -8.03
CA LEU A 58 -0.51 10.29 -8.13
C LEU A 58 -1.70 11.27 -8.26
N PRO A 59 -2.60 11.09 -9.24
CA PRO A 59 -3.72 12.02 -9.45
C PRO A 59 -4.65 12.18 -8.24
N ASN A 60 -4.70 11.17 -7.36
CA ASN A 60 -5.51 11.16 -6.14
C ASN A 60 -4.70 11.42 -4.86
N TYR A 61 -3.46 11.91 -4.97
CA TYR A 61 -2.60 12.08 -3.80
C TYR A 61 -3.20 13.04 -2.76
N GLU A 62 -3.57 14.25 -3.18
CA GLU A 62 -4.13 15.25 -2.27
C GLU A 62 -5.56 14.93 -1.82
N SER A 63 -6.38 14.40 -2.73
CA SER A 63 -7.79 14.13 -2.47
C SER A 63 -8.02 12.88 -1.62
N GLU A 64 -7.15 11.87 -1.75
CA GLU A 64 -7.32 10.57 -1.09
C GLU A 64 -6.13 10.18 -0.24
N VAL A 65 -4.91 10.12 -0.79
CA VAL A 65 -3.74 9.55 -0.08
C VAL A 65 -3.43 10.32 1.21
N LEU A 66 -3.42 11.65 1.16
CA LEU A 66 -3.20 12.50 2.35
C LEU A 66 -4.34 12.43 3.39
N ARG A 67 -5.47 11.81 3.06
CA ARG A 67 -6.61 11.62 3.97
C ARG A 67 -6.67 10.22 4.57
N ILE A 68 -5.83 9.29 4.12
CA ILE A 68 -5.79 7.91 4.63
C ILE A 68 -5.33 7.90 6.09
N GLY A 69 -6.19 7.43 6.99
CA GLY A 69 -5.85 7.21 8.40
C GLY A 69 -5.54 5.75 8.73
N THR A 70 -5.09 5.52 9.97
CA THR A 70 -4.98 4.17 10.53
C THR A 70 -6.34 3.47 10.52
N GLY A 71 -6.38 2.23 10.05
CA GLY A 71 -7.59 1.42 9.96
C GLY A 71 -8.37 1.59 8.65
N CYS A 72 -8.02 2.56 7.79
CA CYS A 72 -8.64 2.67 6.47
C CYS A 72 -8.40 1.40 5.65
N ALA A 73 -9.46 0.87 5.04
CA ALA A 73 -9.35 -0.19 4.05
C ALA A 73 -8.94 0.42 2.70
N VAL A 74 -7.96 -0.19 2.03
CA VAL A 74 -7.39 0.31 0.78
C VAL A 74 -7.22 -0.81 -0.24
N LYS A 75 -7.30 -0.45 -1.52
CA LYS A 75 -6.83 -1.23 -2.66
C LYS A 75 -5.69 -0.43 -3.30
N VAL A 76 -4.53 -1.07 -3.48
CA VAL A 76 -3.35 -0.49 -4.13
C VAL A 76 -2.94 -1.35 -5.33
N GLU A 77 -2.42 -0.71 -6.38
CA GLU A 77 -1.98 -1.34 -7.65
C GLU A 77 -0.71 -0.66 -8.18
#